data_AF-A0A0F9SAM3-F1
#
_entry.id   AF-A0A0F9SAM3-F1
#
_cell.length_a   1.000
_cell.length_b   1.000
_cell.length_c   1.000
_cell.angle_alpha   90.00
_cell.angle_beta   90.00
_cell.angle_gamma   90.00
#
_symmetry.space_group_name_H-M   'P 1'
#
loop_
_entity.id
_entity.type
_entity.pdbx_description
1 polymer ?
#
loop_
_entity_poly.entity_id
_entity_poly.type
_entity_poly.pdbx_seq_one_letter_code
_entity_poly.pdbx_strand_id
1 'polypeptide(L)'
;MANNVFNSDGKAIIAVFVGVIIAAVLLTSISDSIFNQTNTFTLTNESVVVGAVNVSVATTGRDLVGVGLVTNSTNASQGQFTGLIISDGLISGSKTIFITANDTATDQVGETVNVSYTYNPDGYLTDSGTRSIATLIILFGALAALIFTIVVFIKNGSLGEIMRGTRSR
;
A
#
# COMPACT_ATOMS: atom_id res chain seq x y z
N MET A 1 -48.68 10.48 -17.92
CA MET A 1 -47.64 11.00 -16.99
C MET A 1 -46.43 10.06 -16.81
N ALA A 2 -46.32 8.94 -17.53
CA ALA A 2 -45.22 7.96 -17.36
C ALA A 2 -43.89 8.32 -18.06
N ASN A 3 -43.87 9.24 -19.03
CA ASN A 3 -42.67 9.52 -19.84
C ASN A 3 -41.61 10.41 -19.15
N ASN A 4 -41.94 11.09 -18.04
CA ASN A 4 -40.97 11.97 -17.37
C ASN A 4 -40.12 11.24 -16.31
N VAL A 5 -40.64 10.17 -15.71
CA VAL A 5 -39.94 9.42 -14.64
C VAL A 5 -38.70 8.71 -15.20
N PHE A 6 -38.81 8.08 -16.38
CA PHE A 6 -37.66 7.45 -17.06
C PHE A 6 -36.57 8.44 -17.48
N ASN A 7 -36.94 9.69 -17.81
CA ASN A 7 -35.97 10.75 -18.15
C ASN A 7 -35.27 11.35 -16.94
N SER A 8 -35.92 11.33 -15.76
CA SER A 8 -35.38 11.79 -14.48
C SER A 8 -34.39 10.75 -13.92
N ASP A 9 -34.85 9.51 -13.80
CA ASP A 9 -34.06 8.39 -13.28
C ASP A 9 -32.86 8.04 -14.17
N GLY A 10 -33.03 8.08 -15.49
CA GLY A 10 -31.93 7.86 -16.43
C GLY A 10 -30.78 8.86 -16.26
N LYS A 11 -31.09 10.14 -15.99
CA LYS A 11 -30.08 11.17 -15.73
C LYS A 11 -29.39 10.97 -14.38
N ALA A 12 -30.15 10.59 -13.34
CA ALA A 12 -29.57 10.30 -12.03
C ALA A 12 -28.62 9.09 -12.09
N ILE A 13 -29.01 8.02 -12.78
CA ILE A 13 -28.18 6.81 -12.93
C ILE A 13 -26.89 7.13 -13.69
N ILE A 14 -26.95 7.85 -14.80
CA ILE A 14 -25.75 8.23 -15.57
C ILE A 14 -24.84 9.13 -14.72
N ALA A 15 -25.40 10.11 -14.00
CA ALA A 15 -24.62 11.01 -13.14
C ALA A 15 -23.92 10.28 -11.99
N VAL A 16 -24.60 9.31 -11.35
CA VAL A 16 -24.00 8.45 -10.32
C VAL A 16 -22.92 7.57 -10.93
N PHE A 17 -23.18 6.95 -12.08
CA PHE A 17 -22.22 6.06 -12.73
C PHE A 17 -20.90 6.77 -13.04
N VAL A 18 -20.96 7.96 -13.67
CA VAL A 18 -19.75 8.74 -13.97
C VAL A 18 -19.09 9.25 -12.69
N GLY A 19 -19.87 9.80 -11.75
CA GLY A 19 -19.32 10.37 -10.51
C GLY A 19 -18.65 9.32 -9.62
N VAL A 20 -19.25 8.14 -9.48
CA VAL A 20 -18.69 7.04 -8.68
C VAL A 20 -17.45 6.44 -9.34
N ILE A 21 -17.39 6.31 -10.67
CA ILE A 21 -16.19 5.84 -11.36
C ILE A 21 -15.01 6.79 -11.11
N ILE A 22 -15.23 8.10 -11.27
CA ILE A 22 -14.18 9.11 -11.03
C ILE A 22 -13.74 9.06 -9.57
N ALA A 23 -14.69 9.02 -8.63
CA ALA A 23 -14.38 8.93 -7.20
C ALA A 23 -13.59 7.66 -6.87
N ALA A 24 -13.98 6.51 -7.43
CA ALA A 24 -13.32 5.23 -7.21
C ALA A 24 -11.87 5.26 -7.72
N VAL A 25 -11.63 5.72 -8.95
CA VAL A 25 -10.27 5.77 -9.53
C VAL A 25 -9.34 6.68 -8.71
N LEU A 26 -9.83 7.84 -8.27
CA LEU A 26 -9.06 8.75 -7.43
C LEU A 26 -8.79 8.14 -6.04
N LEU A 27 -9.80 7.52 -5.44
CA LEU A 27 -9.65 6.87 -4.13
C LEU A 27 -8.71 5.66 -4.19
N THR A 28 -8.69 4.89 -5.27
CA THR A 28 -7.76 3.77 -5.45
C THR A 28 -6.31 4.26 -5.37
N SER A 29 -5.96 5.31 -6.13
CA SER A 29 -4.59 5.84 -6.14
C SER A 29 -4.15 6.36 -4.75
N ILE A 30 -5.07 7.03 -4.05
CA ILE A 30 -4.83 7.53 -2.68
C ILE A 30 -4.71 6.36 -1.69
N SER A 31 -5.58 5.36 -1.84
CA SER A 31 -5.60 4.16 -1.01
C SER A 31 -4.30 3.37 -1.12
N ASP A 32 -3.78 3.18 -2.34
CA ASP A 32 -2.52 2.46 -2.56
C ASP A 32 -1.34 3.21 -1.90
N SER A 33 -1.31 4.54 -2.03
CA SER A 33 -0.29 5.36 -1.37
C SER A 33 -0.37 5.24 0.15
N ILE A 34 -1.56 5.35 0.74
CA ILE A 34 -1.73 5.25 2.20
C ILE A 34 -1.43 3.83 2.68
N PHE A 35 -1.84 2.80 1.92
CA PHE A 35 -1.54 1.41 2.25
C PHE A 35 -0.03 1.18 2.34
N ASN A 36 0.73 1.64 1.35
CA ASN A 36 2.19 1.55 1.37
C ASN A 36 2.79 2.34 2.54
N GLN A 37 2.27 3.52 2.86
CA GLN A 37 2.80 4.35 3.94
C GLN A 37 2.43 3.86 5.36
N THR A 38 1.42 3.00 5.50
CA THR A 38 0.90 2.58 6.81
C THR A 38 1.23 1.13 7.16
N ASN A 39 1.60 0.30 6.19
CA ASN A 39 1.87 -1.11 6.38
C ASN A 39 3.36 -1.44 6.23
N THR A 40 3.78 -2.46 6.96
CA THR A 40 5.07 -3.10 6.75
C THR A 40 4.92 -4.18 5.69
N PHE A 41 6.02 -4.48 4.99
CA PHE A 41 6.05 -5.50 3.96
C PHE A 41 7.05 -6.58 4.35
N THR A 42 6.68 -7.83 4.10
CA THR A 42 7.59 -8.96 4.30
C THR A 42 8.08 -9.42 2.95
N LEU A 43 9.41 -9.40 2.80
CA LEU A 43 10.09 -10.00 1.69
C LEU A 43 10.45 -11.44 2.06
N THR A 44 10.17 -12.37 1.15
CA THR A 44 10.47 -13.79 1.35
C THR A 44 11.28 -14.30 0.18
N ASN A 45 12.44 -14.89 0.50
CA ASN A 45 13.37 -15.49 -0.45
C ASN A 45 13.79 -14.56 -1.60
N GLU A 46 14.11 -13.28 -1.34
CA GLU A 46 14.76 -12.42 -2.34
C GLU A 46 16.14 -12.95 -2.65
N SER A 47 16.45 -13.19 -3.92
CA SER A 47 17.80 -13.57 -4.32
C SER A 47 18.68 -12.32 -4.43
N VAL A 48 19.73 -12.25 -3.61
CA VAL A 48 20.71 -11.14 -3.60
C VAL A 48 22.11 -11.72 -3.78
N VAL A 49 22.91 -11.08 -4.64
CA VAL A 49 24.32 -11.43 -4.84
C VAL A 49 25.13 -10.80 -3.72
N VAL A 50 25.88 -11.61 -2.99
CA VAL A 50 26.73 -11.16 -1.88
C VAL A 50 27.91 -10.37 -2.44
N GLY A 51 28.08 -9.14 -1.94
CA GLY A 51 29.21 -8.28 -2.28
C GLY A 51 30.54 -8.79 -1.71
N ALA A 52 31.61 -8.05 -1.99
CA ALA A 52 32.90 -8.33 -1.35
C ALA A 52 32.80 -8.19 0.19
N VAL A 53 33.75 -8.81 0.90
CA VAL A 53 33.85 -8.68 2.36
C VAL A 53 33.92 -7.20 2.76
N ASN A 54 33.17 -6.84 3.79
CA ASN A 54 32.98 -5.49 4.32
C ASN A 54 32.37 -4.49 3.32
N VAL A 55 31.75 -4.98 2.24
CA VAL A 55 30.97 -4.17 1.29
C VAL A 55 29.49 -4.45 1.50
N SER A 56 28.73 -3.38 1.70
CA SER A 56 27.27 -3.45 1.82
C SER A 56 26.61 -3.45 0.45
N VAL A 57 25.72 -4.40 0.21
CA VAL A 57 24.86 -4.47 -0.98
C VAL A 57 23.46 -4.05 -0.60
N ALA A 58 22.93 -3.02 -1.27
CA ALA A 58 21.58 -2.54 -1.04
C ALA A 58 20.54 -3.58 -1.47
N THR A 59 19.47 -3.68 -0.68
CA THR A 59 18.30 -4.54 -0.93
C THR A 59 17.01 -3.74 -0.86
N THR A 60 15.87 -4.39 -1.09
CA THR A 60 14.57 -3.71 -1.12
C THR A 60 14.15 -3.24 0.28
N GLY A 61 13.76 -1.97 0.41
CA GLY A 61 13.21 -1.42 1.65
C GLY A 61 14.08 -0.36 2.32
N ARG A 62 13.50 0.34 3.30
CA ARG A 62 14.11 1.53 3.95
C ARG A 62 14.54 1.26 5.38
N ASP A 63 13.63 0.75 6.20
CA ASP A 63 13.92 0.40 7.59
C ASP A 63 13.67 -1.07 7.82
N LEU A 64 14.61 -1.74 8.48
CA LEU A 64 14.45 -3.13 8.88
C LEU A 64 13.52 -3.20 10.11
N VAL A 65 12.54 -4.09 10.06
CA VAL A 65 11.63 -4.36 11.18
C VAL A 65 11.95 -5.73 11.74
N GLY A 66 12.58 -5.75 12.92
CA GLY A 66 13.00 -6.99 13.58
C GLY A 66 14.34 -7.51 13.05
N VAL A 67 14.47 -8.83 12.96
CA VAL A 67 15.71 -9.51 12.51
C VAL A 67 15.46 -10.14 11.14
N GLY A 68 16.33 -9.86 10.18
CA GLY A 68 16.30 -10.50 8.86
C GLY A 68 16.96 -11.88 8.89
N LEU A 69 16.43 -12.80 8.09
CA LEU A 69 16.99 -14.13 7.86
C LEU A 69 17.69 -14.17 6.50
N VAL A 70 18.90 -14.73 6.49
CA VAL A 70 19.69 -15.00 5.28
C VAL A 70 19.87 -16.50 5.15
N THR A 71 19.30 -17.11 4.11
CA THR A 71 19.33 -18.56 3.85
C THR A 71 19.90 -18.84 2.47
N ASN A 72 20.41 -20.06 2.24
CA ASN A 72 20.84 -20.47 0.90
C ASN A 72 19.64 -20.99 0.09
N SER A 73 19.54 -20.58 -1.17
CA SER A 73 18.62 -21.18 -2.16
C SER A 73 18.73 -22.70 -2.27
N THR A 74 19.91 -23.28 -2.06
CA THR A 74 20.12 -24.74 -2.18
C THR A 74 19.96 -25.51 -0.88
N ASN A 75 20.00 -24.85 0.28
CA ASN A 75 20.03 -25.50 1.60
C ASN A 75 19.21 -24.73 2.64
N ALA A 76 17.89 -24.62 2.42
CA ALA A 76 16.95 -23.95 3.32
C ALA A 76 16.91 -24.55 4.75
N SER A 77 17.50 -25.73 4.96
CA SER A 77 17.50 -26.47 6.22
C SER A 77 18.64 -26.09 7.19
N GLN A 78 19.62 -25.26 6.78
CA GLN A 78 20.84 -25.01 7.58
C GLN A 78 20.81 -23.74 8.46
N GLY A 79 19.68 -23.03 8.54
CA GLY A 79 19.60 -21.82 9.37
C GLY A 79 20.34 -20.62 8.77
N GLN A 80 20.40 -19.54 9.55
CA GLN A 80 20.98 -18.26 9.11
C GLN A 80 22.48 -18.40 8.82
N PHE A 81 22.95 -17.88 7.68
CA PHE A 81 24.38 -17.86 7.38
C PHE A 81 25.17 -17.08 8.43
N THR A 82 26.18 -17.72 9.01
CA THR A 82 27.18 -17.05 9.84
C THR A 82 27.97 -16.07 8.99
N GLY A 83 27.97 -14.80 9.38
CA GLY A 83 28.78 -13.76 8.75
C GLY A 83 28.09 -12.88 7.71
N LEU A 84 26.85 -13.19 7.33
CA LEU A 84 26.00 -12.29 6.55
C LEU A 84 25.04 -11.54 7.49
N ILE A 85 25.15 -10.21 7.48
CA ILE A 85 24.39 -9.34 8.38
C ILE A 85 23.46 -8.49 7.53
N ILE A 86 22.15 -8.58 7.78
CA ILE A 86 21.15 -7.63 7.26
C ILE A 86 21.03 -6.49 8.27
N SER A 87 21.20 -5.26 7.81
CA SER A 87 21.02 -4.05 8.61
C SER A 87 20.45 -2.93 7.76
N ASP A 88 19.82 -1.94 8.38
CA ASP A 88 19.43 -0.69 7.73
C ASP A 88 20.40 0.45 8.07
N GLY A 89 20.55 1.38 7.14
CA GLY A 89 21.42 2.54 7.32
C GLY A 89 21.53 3.36 6.04
N LEU A 90 22.49 4.28 5.99
CA LEU A 90 22.66 5.18 4.85
C LEU A 90 23.62 4.57 3.82
N ILE A 91 23.12 4.32 2.62
CA ILE A 91 23.93 4.01 1.44
C ILE A 91 23.71 5.13 0.43
N SER A 92 24.80 5.77 0.01
CA SER A 92 24.76 6.86 -0.99
C SER A 92 23.77 8.00 -0.65
N GLY A 93 23.59 8.29 0.64
CA GLY A 93 22.74 9.38 1.12
C GLY A 93 21.25 9.05 1.28
N SER A 94 20.82 7.83 0.92
CA SER A 94 19.46 7.33 1.19
C SER A 94 19.49 6.26 2.26
N LYS A 95 18.48 6.25 3.13
CA LYS A 95 18.30 5.13 4.06
C LYS A 95 17.87 3.91 3.25
N THR A 96 18.50 2.76 3.44
CA THR A 96 18.21 1.54 2.69
C THR A 96 18.62 0.34 3.54
N ILE A 97 17.93 -0.78 3.35
CA ILE A 97 18.34 -2.05 3.93
C ILE A 97 19.47 -2.61 3.09
N PHE A 98 20.48 -3.18 3.73
CA PHE A 98 21.61 -3.76 3.05
C PHE A 98 22.12 -5.00 3.74
N ILE A 99 22.77 -5.84 2.95
CA ILE A 99 23.49 -7.01 3.42
C ILE A 99 24.97 -6.68 3.41
N THR A 100 25.65 -6.97 4.51
CA THR A 100 27.11 -6.88 4.59
C THR A 100 27.67 -8.26 4.91
N ALA A 101 28.65 -8.68 4.12
CA ALA A 101 29.46 -9.86 4.41
C ALA A 101 30.63 -9.47 5.30
N ASN A 102 30.81 -10.14 6.44
CA ASN A 102 31.98 -9.96 7.29
C ASN A 102 33.11 -10.92 6.89
N ASP A 103 34.25 -10.86 7.59
CA ASP A 103 35.43 -11.69 7.32
C ASP A 103 35.20 -13.21 7.47
N THR A 104 34.09 -13.63 8.09
CA THR A 104 33.72 -15.05 8.21
C THR A 104 32.86 -15.57 7.05
N ALA A 105 32.38 -14.67 6.18
CA ALA A 105 31.54 -14.99 5.03
C ALA A 105 32.32 -15.00 3.69
N THR A 106 33.63 -15.30 3.73
CA THR A 106 34.50 -15.29 2.53
C THR A 106 34.05 -16.28 1.45
N ASP A 107 33.50 -17.42 1.86
CA ASP A 107 33.07 -18.49 0.94
C ASP A 107 31.76 -18.18 0.23
N GLN A 108 31.07 -17.11 0.65
CA GLN A 108 29.77 -16.68 0.14
C GLN A 108 29.90 -15.45 -0.74
N VAL A 109 31.09 -14.84 -0.84
CA VAL A 109 31.33 -13.68 -1.70
C VAL A 109 31.12 -14.06 -3.17
N GLY A 110 30.24 -13.34 -3.86
CA GLY A 110 29.88 -13.61 -5.26
C GLY A 110 28.80 -14.68 -5.43
N GLU A 111 28.39 -15.36 -4.36
CA GLU A 111 27.28 -16.31 -4.39
C GLU A 111 25.93 -15.59 -4.28
N THR A 112 24.88 -16.25 -4.77
CA THR A 112 23.49 -15.77 -4.59
C THR A 112 22.91 -16.38 -3.33
N VAL A 113 22.47 -15.53 -2.41
CA VAL A 113 21.77 -15.95 -1.18
C VAL A 113 20.33 -15.47 -1.21
N ASN A 114 19.47 -16.17 -0.49
CA ASN A 114 18.09 -15.77 -0.32
C ASN A 114 17.93 -15.01 0.99
N VAL A 115 17.28 -13.86 0.95
CA VAL A 115 16.98 -13.08 2.15
C VAL A 115 15.48 -12.99 2.38
N SER A 116 15.10 -13.04 3.65
CA SER A 116 13.72 -12.86 4.09
C SER A 116 13.70 -11.94 5.29
N TYR A 117 12.98 -10.82 5.19
CA TYR A 117 12.88 -9.85 6.27
C TYR A 117 11.61 -9.01 6.13
N THR A 118 11.18 -8.41 7.24
CA THR A 118 10.12 -7.43 7.24
C THR A 118 10.71 -6.03 7.23
N TYR A 119 10.15 -5.13 6.44
CA TYR A 119 10.64 -3.78 6.29
C TYR A 119 9.54 -2.73 6.23
N ASN A 120 9.91 -1.50 6.55
CA ASN A 120 9.13 -0.31 6.25
C ASN A 120 9.49 0.16 4.83
N PRO A 121 8.51 0.38 3.94
CA PRO A 121 8.75 0.87 2.59
C PRO A 121 9.09 2.38 2.60
N ASP A 122 9.37 2.93 1.42
CA ASP A 122 9.53 4.38 1.28
C ASP A 122 8.23 5.13 1.65
N GLY A 123 8.38 6.24 2.35
CA GLY A 123 7.28 7.06 2.85
C GLY A 123 6.55 6.50 4.06
N TYR A 124 7.02 5.40 4.66
CA TYR A 124 6.38 4.82 5.84
C TYR A 124 6.25 5.83 6.97
N LEU A 125 5.04 5.96 7.50
CA LEU A 125 4.72 6.81 8.63
C LEU A 125 5.09 6.06 9.91
N THR A 126 6.17 6.48 10.56
CA THR A 126 6.71 5.83 11.77
C THR A 126 5.78 6.00 12.97
N ASP A 127 5.13 7.16 13.09
CA ASP A 127 4.18 7.46 14.16
C ASP A 127 2.81 6.80 13.91
N SER A 128 2.30 6.11 14.94
CA SER A 128 1.03 5.38 14.89
C SER A 128 -0.19 6.30 14.79
N GLY A 129 -0.11 7.51 15.36
CA GLY A 129 -1.14 8.53 15.24
C GLY A 129 -1.31 8.99 13.80
N THR A 130 -0.18 9.30 13.15
CA THR A 130 -0.14 9.75 11.75
C THR A 130 -0.65 8.67 10.80
N ARG A 131 -0.30 7.40 11.04
CA ARG A 131 -0.88 6.25 10.29
C ARG A 131 -2.40 6.19 10.42
N SER A 132 -2.91 6.36 11.63
CA SER A 132 -4.36 6.31 11.90
C SER A 132 -5.10 7.43 11.17
N ILE A 133 -4.53 8.63 11.17
CA ILE A 133 -5.10 9.79 10.45
C ILE A 133 -5.09 9.54 8.94
N ALA A 134 -4.00 8.99 8.38
CA ALA A 134 -3.94 8.67 6.95
C ALA A 134 -5.07 7.71 6.55
N THR A 135 -5.31 6.64 7.29
CA THR A 135 -6.40 5.70 7.01
C THR A 135 -7.78 6.36 7.06
N LEU A 136 -8.00 7.34 7.95
CA LEU A 136 -9.27 8.08 8.01
C LEU A 136 -9.55 8.90 6.74
N ILE A 137 -8.54 9.32 5.99
CA ILE A 137 -8.72 10.05 4.72
C ILE A 137 -9.48 9.17 3.72
N ILE A 138 -9.12 7.89 3.61
CA ILE A 138 -9.81 6.93 2.73
C ILE A 138 -11.26 6.76 3.18
N LEU A 139 -11.48 6.62 4.49
CA LEU A 139 -12.82 6.45 5.06
C LEU A 139 -13.73 7.64 4.76
N PHE A 140 -13.25 8.87 4.98
CA PHE A 140 -14.03 10.07 4.67
C PHE A 140 -14.24 10.25 3.16
N GLY A 141 -13.27 9.89 2.33
CA GLY A 141 -13.42 9.88 0.87
C GLY A 141 -14.50 8.92 0.39
N ALA A 142 -14.52 7.70 0.92
CA ALA A 142 -15.57 6.71 0.63
C ALA A 142 -16.95 7.20 1.09
N LEU A 143 -17.05 7.79 2.28
CA LEU A 143 -18.29 8.37 2.80
C LEU A 143 -18.80 9.53 1.92
N ALA A 144 -17.90 10.38 1.43
CA ALA A 144 -18.25 11.47 0.53
C ALA A 144 -18.86 10.96 -0.79
N ALA A 145 -18.32 9.88 -1.37
CA ALA A 145 -18.87 9.26 -2.57
C ALA A 145 -20.28 8.67 -2.33
N LEU A 146 -20.51 8.09 -1.13
CA LEU A 146 -21.82 7.60 -0.73
C LEU A 146 -22.84 8.75 -0.57
N ILE A 147 -22.46 9.82 0.12
CA ILE A 147 -23.31 11.00 0.29
C ILE A 147 -23.63 11.62 -1.08
N PHE A 148 -22.64 11.74 -1.97
CA PHE A 148 -22.85 12.22 -3.33
C PHE A 148 -23.93 11.39 -4.05
N THR A 149 -23.83 10.07 -3.99
CA THR A 149 -24.80 9.16 -4.62
C THR A 149 -26.21 9.41 -4.09
N ILE A 150 -26.37 9.46 -2.76
CA ILE A 150 -27.67 9.74 -2.11
C ILE A 150 -28.23 11.09 -2.56
N VAL A 151 -27.41 12.14 -2.57
CA VAL A 151 -27.84 13.50 -2.94
C VAL A 151 -28.30 13.55 -4.40
N VAL A 152 -27.61 12.85 -5.31
CA VAL A 152 -28.01 12.79 -6.73
C VAL A 152 -29.36 12.10 -6.88
N PHE A 153 -29.59 10.97 -6.20
CA PHE A 153 -30.90 10.28 -6.23
C PHE A 153 -32.03 11.11 -5.62
N ILE A 154 -31.77 11.86 -4.54
CA ILE A 154 -32.78 12.73 -3.92
C ILE A 154 -33.08 13.96 -4.78
N LYS A 155 -32.11 14.51 -5.52
CA LYS A 155 -32.33 15.74 -6.30
C LYS A 155 -32.88 15.48 -7.70
N ASN A 156 -32.41 14.41 -8.34
CA ASN A 156 -32.61 14.15 -9.77
C ASN A 156 -33.32 12.82 -10.05
N GLY A 157 -33.61 12.01 -9.02
CA GLY A 157 -34.31 10.74 -9.16
C GLY A 157 -35.73 10.76 -8.60
N SER A 158 -36.47 9.71 -8.90
CA SER A 158 -37.85 9.46 -8.49
C SER A 158 -38.06 9.45 -6.98
N LEU A 159 -37.04 9.06 -6.20
CA LEU A 159 -37.03 9.17 -4.73
C LEU A 159 -37.27 10.62 -4.26
N GLY A 160 -36.63 11.59 -4.92
CA GLY A 160 -36.83 13.01 -4.66
C GLY A 160 -38.24 13.50 -4.99
N GLU A 161 -38.78 13.00 -6.09
CA GLU A 161 -40.14 13.33 -6.54
C GLU A 161 -41.20 12.79 -5.57
N ILE A 162 -41.02 11.57 -5.05
CA ILE A 162 -41.90 10.99 -4.02
C ILE A 162 -41.83 11.81 -2.73
N MET A 163 -40.63 12.17 -2.25
CA MET A 163 -40.47 12.96 -1.02
C MET A 163 -41.08 14.37 -1.13
N ARG A 164 -41.06 14.97 -2.33
CA ARG A 164 -41.66 16.30 -2.58
C ARG A 164 -43.18 16.21 -2.77
N GLY A 165 -43.68 15.16 -3.43
CA GLY A 165 -45.10 14.94 -3.67
C GLY A 165 -45.93 14.70 -2.40
N THR A 166 -45.34 14.09 -1.37
CA THR A 166 -46.03 13.85 -0.08
C THR A 166 -46.26 15.14 0.73
N ARG A 167 -45.61 16.27 0.38
CA ARG A 167 -45.79 17.56 1.08
C ARG A 167 -46.91 18.44 0.52
N SER A 168 -47.55 18.08 -0.61
CA SER A 168 -48.58 18.92 -1.25
C SER A 168 -50.02 18.40 -1.08
N ARG A 169 -50.28 17.56 -0.08
CA ARG A 169 -51.63 17.14 0.30
C ARG A 169 -51.90 17.47 1.76
#